data_AF-A0A5K1K4K8-F1
#
_entry.id   AF-A0A5K1K4K8-F1
#
_cell.length_a   1.000
_cell.length_b   1.000
_cell.length_c   1.000
_cell.angle_alpha   90.00
_cell.angle_beta   90.00
_cell.angle_gamma   90.00
#
_symmetry.space_group_name_H-M   'P 1'
#
loop_
_entity.id
_entity.type
_entity.pdbx_description
1 polymer ?
#
loop_
_entity_poly.entity_id
_entity_poly.type
_entity_poly.pdbx_seq_one_letter_code
_entity_poly.pdbx_strand_id
1 'polypeptide(L)'
;MMDTLEQPPAASPDPVVSPAKDNGPIPMSFPAILRNPGLSDRFAHLRIQARVAAPPALSVSVKRNRREDKEGKRWVRRKENAKFVGNAHIVAPSKTDLSIPAPNSRPTFPEPLPHFLSRNSPIPSAIPAAREPSSANAGRFSLSLKGMRRQLRSSGPRTELLVKEVEGEILDWLAAGGVMLAPDASATFDSPGTPIGSTDAILEVSRTPLQLFWNIEDNAFTHYVVHCCARYHD
;
A
#
# COMPACT_ATOMS: atom_id res chain seq x y z
N MET A 1 -16.98 84.18 -12.19
CA MET A 1 -15.60 83.67 -12.13
C MET A 1 -15.40 83.05 -10.76
N MET A 2 -14.89 81.82 -10.77
CA MET A 2 -14.46 80.97 -9.65
C MET A 2 -15.53 80.13 -8.95
N ASP A 3 -15.59 78.88 -9.40
CA ASP A 3 -16.01 77.69 -8.67
C ASP A 3 -15.30 77.56 -7.33
N THR A 4 -16.02 77.10 -6.30
CA THR A 4 -15.42 76.41 -5.15
C THR A 4 -16.39 75.36 -4.64
N LEU A 5 -15.97 74.09 -4.73
CA LEU A 5 -16.59 72.90 -4.15
C LEU A 5 -16.53 72.96 -2.63
N GLU A 6 -17.64 72.70 -1.93
CA GLU A 6 -17.56 72.18 -0.56
C GLU A 6 -18.80 71.34 -0.16
N GLN A 7 -18.60 70.03 -0.21
CA GLN A 7 -18.95 69.01 0.80
C GLN A 7 -20.34 69.04 1.48
N PRO A 8 -21.18 68.00 1.30
CA PRO A 8 -22.35 67.79 2.16
C PRO A 8 -21.92 67.33 3.57
N PRO A 9 -22.63 67.74 4.64
CA PRO A 9 -22.28 67.35 5.99
C PRO A 9 -22.59 65.88 6.26
N ALA A 10 -21.69 65.25 7.01
CA ALA A 10 -21.75 63.87 7.45
C ALA A 10 -23.06 63.58 8.22
N ALA A 11 -23.78 62.56 7.75
CA ALA A 11 -24.85 61.94 8.51
C ALA A 11 -24.25 61.30 9.77
N SER A 12 -24.78 61.70 10.92
CA SER A 12 -24.59 61.08 12.23
C SER A 12 -24.88 59.57 12.17
N PRO A 13 -24.10 58.71 12.82
CA PRO A 13 -24.45 57.31 12.98
C PRO A 13 -25.65 57.18 13.92
N ASP A 14 -26.75 56.62 13.42
CA ASP A 14 -27.86 56.16 14.24
C ASP A 14 -27.35 55.16 15.30
N PRO A 15 -27.91 55.18 16.52
CA PRO A 15 -27.53 54.23 17.56
C PRO A 15 -27.85 52.80 17.13
N VAL A 16 -26.90 51.91 17.35
CA VAL A 16 -27.07 50.45 17.24
C VAL A 16 -28.19 50.04 18.20
N VAL A 17 -29.40 49.94 17.68
CA VAL A 17 -30.53 49.33 18.38
C VAL A 17 -30.19 47.86 18.55
N SER A 18 -29.83 47.49 19.77
CA SER A 18 -29.75 46.10 20.21
C SER A 18 -31.13 45.48 19.96
N PRO A 19 -31.25 44.34 19.26
CA PRO A 19 -32.56 43.73 19.07
C PRO A 19 -33.13 43.39 20.44
N ALA A 20 -34.32 43.93 20.69
CA ALA A 20 -35.14 43.60 21.84
C ALA A 20 -35.26 42.07 21.95
N LYS A 21 -35.16 41.56 23.18
CA LYS A 21 -35.43 40.15 23.47
C LYS A 21 -36.93 39.91 23.30
N ASP A 22 -37.34 39.55 22.09
CA ASP A 22 -38.65 38.96 21.86
C ASP A 22 -38.72 37.62 22.59
N ASN A 23 -39.44 37.59 23.71
CA ASN A 23 -39.78 36.39 24.49
C ASN A 23 -40.87 35.54 23.79
N GLY A 24 -40.79 35.40 22.47
CA GLY A 24 -41.59 34.45 21.72
C GLY A 24 -40.99 33.04 21.80
N PRO A 25 -41.80 31.97 21.63
CA PRO A 25 -41.27 30.61 21.60
C PRO A 25 -40.21 30.50 20.47
N ILE A 26 -39.03 30.04 20.85
CA ILE A 26 -37.88 29.84 19.96
C ILE A 26 -38.34 28.94 18.79
N PRO A 27 -38.23 29.39 17.52
CA PRO A 27 -38.59 28.53 16.40
C PRO A 27 -37.61 27.35 16.34
N MET A 28 -38.05 26.19 16.83
CA MET A 28 -37.26 24.96 16.79
C MET A 28 -37.14 24.48 15.34
N SER A 29 -36.03 24.82 14.69
CA SER A 29 -35.70 24.27 13.38
C SER A 29 -35.29 22.81 13.49
N PHE A 30 -35.71 21.97 12.53
CA PHE A 30 -35.35 20.56 12.51
C PHE A 30 -33.84 20.36 12.33
N PRO A 31 -33.19 19.46 13.11
CA PRO A 31 -31.76 19.22 13.03
C PRO A 31 -31.32 18.86 11.60
N ALA A 32 -30.21 19.46 11.15
CA ALA A 32 -29.72 19.29 9.78
C ALA A 32 -29.45 17.83 9.37
N ILE A 33 -29.14 16.97 10.35
CA ILE A 33 -28.87 15.54 10.18
C ILE A 33 -30.11 14.75 9.74
N LEU A 34 -31.32 15.21 10.09
CA LEU A 34 -32.58 14.57 9.70
C LEU A 34 -33.16 15.15 8.40
N ARG A 35 -32.43 16.05 7.74
CA ARG A 35 -32.87 16.66 6.47
C ARG A 35 -32.46 15.76 5.32
N ASN A 36 -33.45 15.33 4.54
CA ASN A 36 -33.20 14.55 3.33
C ASN A 36 -32.48 15.45 2.30
N PRO A 37 -31.25 15.13 1.86
CA PRO A 37 -30.43 16.01 1.03
C PRO A 37 -31.01 16.31 -0.37
N GLY A 38 -32.07 15.60 -0.77
CA GLY A 38 -32.79 15.83 -2.02
C GLY A 38 -33.83 16.96 -2.00
N LEU A 39 -34.07 17.62 -0.85
CA LEU A 39 -35.05 18.69 -0.71
C LEU A 39 -34.36 20.02 -0.39
N SER A 40 -34.39 20.96 -1.35
CA SER A 40 -33.75 22.27 -1.25
C SER A 40 -34.51 23.26 -0.34
N ASP A 41 -35.80 23.04 -0.11
CA ASP A 41 -36.64 23.97 0.66
C ASP A 41 -36.90 23.47 2.08
N ARG A 42 -36.68 24.36 3.06
CA ARG A 42 -36.80 24.11 4.51
C ARG A 42 -38.23 23.88 4.97
N PHE A 43 -39.20 24.31 4.16
CA PHE A 43 -40.64 24.15 4.43
C PHE A 43 -41.34 23.33 3.34
N ALA A 44 -40.61 22.52 2.57
CA ALA A 44 -41.18 21.70 1.49
C ALA A 44 -42.37 20.83 1.95
N HIS A 45 -42.35 20.38 3.20
CA HIS A 45 -43.39 19.55 3.82
C HIS A 45 -44.69 20.34 4.13
N LEU A 46 -44.61 21.67 4.22
CA LEU A 46 -45.77 22.55 4.42
C LEU A 46 -46.41 23.00 3.10
N ARG A 47 -45.71 22.83 1.96
CA ARG A 47 -46.17 23.26 0.64
C ARG A 47 -46.87 22.15 -0.16
N ILE A 48 -47.56 21.23 0.53
CA ILE A 48 -48.22 20.09 -0.12
C ILE A 48 -49.41 20.52 -1.02
N GLN A 49 -49.91 21.77 -0.93
CA GLN A 49 -51.12 22.20 -1.66
C GLN A 49 -50.92 23.17 -2.85
N ALA A 50 -49.74 23.24 -3.46
CA ALA A 50 -49.59 24.00 -4.72
C ALA A 50 -48.75 23.24 -5.74
N ARG A 51 -49.24 22.08 -6.20
CA ARG A 51 -48.76 21.45 -7.44
C ARG A 51 -49.82 21.57 -8.52
N VAL A 52 -49.90 22.76 -9.11
CA VAL A 52 -50.34 22.90 -10.50
C VAL A 52 -49.34 23.82 -11.19
N ALA A 53 -48.74 23.29 -12.27
CA ALA A 53 -47.94 23.97 -13.29
C ALA A 53 -46.54 24.52 -12.92
N ALA A 54 -45.49 23.73 -13.23
CA ALA A 54 -44.25 24.25 -13.82
C ALA A 54 -43.47 23.11 -14.53
N PRO A 55 -42.86 23.36 -15.71
CA PRO A 55 -42.17 22.32 -16.48
C PRO A 55 -40.79 22.00 -15.90
N PRO A 56 -40.23 20.80 -16.15
CA PRO A 56 -38.90 20.45 -15.67
C PRO A 56 -37.81 21.22 -16.43
N ALA A 57 -36.99 21.96 -15.70
CA ALA A 57 -35.78 22.58 -16.22
C ALA A 57 -34.79 21.49 -16.67
N LEU A 58 -34.31 21.63 -17.91
CA LEU A 58 -33.30 20.77 -18.53
C LEU A 58 -31.97 20.87 -17.76
N SER A 59 -31.62 19.83 -17.01
CA SER A 59 -30.27 19.69 -16.46
C SER A 59 -29.31 19.30 -17.58
N VAL A 60 -28.36 20.18 -17.90
CA VAL A 60 -27.25 19.91 -18.82
C VAL A 60 -26.41 18.75 -18.26
N SER A 61 -26.61 17.55 -18.80
CA SER A 61 -25.78 16.40 -18.47
C SER A 61 -24.39 16.59 -19.10
N VAL A 62 -23.42 17.00 -18.29
CA VAL A 62 -22.01 16.87 -18.64
C VAL A 62 -21.77 15.41 -19.04
N LYS A 63 -21.35 15.19 -20.29
CA LYS A 63 -20.98 13.86 -20.81
C LYS A 63 -19.82 13.30 -19.96
N ARG A 64 -20.14 12.62 -18.87
CA ARG A 64 -19.19 11.74 -18.19
C ARG A 64 -18.97 10.52 -19.06
N ASN A 65 -17.71 10.16 -19.20
CA ASN A 65 -17.24 9.14 -20.10
C ASN A 65 -17.79 7.79 -19.62
N ARG A 66 -18.75 7.22 -20.37
CA ARG A 66 -19.56 6.03 -20.05
C ARG A 66 -18.76 4.76 -19.70
N ARG A 67 -17.44 4.81 -19.85
CA ARG A 67 -16.51 3.73 -19.48
C ARG A 67 -16.25 3.68 -17.97
N GLU A 68 -16.39 4.79 -17.24
CA GLU A 68 -16.17 4.84 -15.78
C GLU A 68 -17.41 4.42 -14.96
N ASP A 69 -18.62 4.44 -15.52
CA ASP A 69 -19.85 4.11 -14.80
C ASP A 69 -20.01 2.62 -14.46
N LYS A 70 -19.24 1.74 -15.11
CA LYS A 70 -19.20 0.30 -14.78
C LYS A 70 -18.24 -0.02 -13.64
N GLU A 71 -17.49 0.97 -13.18
CA GLU A 71 -16.45 0.77 -12.21
C GLU A 71 -17.01 1.05 -10.80
N GLY A 72 -16.85 0.09 -9.89
CA GLY A 72 -17.50 0.16 -8.58
C GLY A 72 -17.15 1.46 -7.82
N LYS A 73 -18.11 1.98 -7.04
CA LYS A 73 -17.96 3.23 -6.24
C LYS A 73 -16.67 3.30 -5.39
N ARG A 74 -16.09 2.15 -5.03
CA ARG A 74 -14.80 2.08 -4.32
C ARG A 74 -13.61 2.38 -5.23
N TRP A 75 -13.63 1.91 -6.48
CA TRP A 75 -12.58 2.20 -7.45
C TRP A 75 -12.57 3.67 -7.85
N VAL A 76 -13.74 4.25 -8.10
CA VAL A 76 -13.86 5.67 -8.41
C VAL A 76 -13.25 6.53 -7.29
N ARG A 77 -13.58 6.24 -6.02
CA ARG A 77 -12.95 6.91 -4.87
C ARG A 77 -11.44 6.71 -4.77
N ARG A 78 -10.93 5.51 -5.07
CA ARG A 78 -9.47 5.27 -5.11
C ARG A 78 -8.80 6.09 -6.21
N LYS A 79 -9.42 6.18 -7.39
CA LYS A 79 -8.92 6.95 -8.52
C LYS A 79 -8.96 8.45 -8.23
N GLU A 80 -9.99 8.94 -7.55
CA GLU A 80 -10.07 10.34 -7.11
C GLU A 80 -9.05 10.66 -6.01
N ASN A 81 -8.91 9.80 -4.99
CA ASN A 81 -7.89 9.96 -3.95
C ASN A 81 -6.47 9.92 -4.53
N ALA A 82 -6.20 9.07 -5.53
CA ALA A 82 -4.89 8.98 -6.19
C ALA A 82 -4.54 10.23 -7.01
N LYS A 83 -5.53 11.01 -7.44
CA LYS A 83 -5.29 12.29 -8.12
C LYS A 83 -4.95 13.41 -7.13
N PHE A 84 -5.14 13.18 -5.82
CA PHE A 84 -4.83 14.11 -4.74
C PHE A 84 -5.38 15.54 -4.97
N VAL A 85 -6.50 15.65 -5.67
CA VAL A 85 -7.12 16.95 -5.98
C VAL A 85 -7.71 17.54 -4.71
N GLY A 86 -7.17 18.68 -4.26
CA GLY A 86 -7.72 19.44 -3.13
C GLY A 86 -6.85 19.47 -1.86
N ASN A 87 -5.67 18.85 -1.85
CA ASN A 87 -4.72 19.01 -0.75
C ASN A 87 -3.45 19.72 -1.25
N ALA A 88 -3.28 20.98 -0.86
CA ALA A 88 -2.15 21.83 -1.28
C ALA A 88 -0.78 21.31 -0.80
N HIS A 89 -0.75 20.39 0.16
CA HIS A 89 0.48 19.81 0.69
C HIS A 89 0.90 18.51 0.01
N ILE A 90 0.10 17.98 -0.93
CA ILE A 90 0.44 16.76 -1.65
C ILE A 90 1.18 17.12 -2.93
N VAL A 91 2.48 16.80 -2.95
CA VAL A 91 3.36 16.98 -4.09
C VAL A 91 3.64 15.61 -4.71
N ALA A 92 3.55 15.50 -6.04
CA ALA A 92 3.90 14.27 -6.73
C ALA A 92 5.39 13.96 -6.51
N PRO A 93 5.78 12.68 -6.34
CA PRO A 93 7.17 12.33 -6.14
C PRO A 93 8.00 12.82 -7.32
N SER A 94 9.07 13.51 -7.01
CA SER A 94 10.07 13.99 -7.95
C SER A 94 11.01 12.84 -8.35
N LYS A 95 11.76 13.02 -9.44
CA LYS A 95 12.74 12.02 -9.88
C LYS A 95 13.82 11.74 -8.81
N THR A 96 14.10 12.71 -7.94
CA THR A 96 15.05 12.56 -6.82
C THR A 96 14.47 11.70 -5.70
N ASP A 97 13.15 11.66 -5.52
CA ASP A 97 12.50 10.79 -4.53
C ASP A 97 12.56 9.31 -4.94
N LEU A 98 12.69 9.05 -6.24
CA LEU A 98 12.83 7.72 -6.83
C LEU A 98 14.30 7.24 -6.85
N SER A 99 15.27 8.15 -6.72
CA SER A 99 16.68 7.78 -6.65
C SER A 99 17.02 7.40 -5.22
N ILE A 100 17.24 6.11 -4.98
CA ILE A 100 17.90 5.65 -3.76
C ILE A 100 19.39 5.95 -3.96
N PRO A 101 19.99 6.91 -3.25
CA PRO A 101 21.42 7.15 -3.38
C PRO A 101 22.14 5.87 -2.98
N ALA A 102 23.05 5.40 -3.84
CA ALA A 102 23.91 4.28 -3.49
C ALA A 102 24.65 4.62 -2.18
N PRO A 103 24.79 3.64 -1.26
CA PRO A 103 25.51 3.88 -0.02
C PRO A 103 26.91 4.39 -0.36
N ASN A 104 27.24 5.59 0.10
CA ASN A 104 28.59 6.12 -0.03
C ASN A 104 29.50 5.27 0.86
N SER A 105 30.20 4.30 0.26
CA SER A 105 31.19 3.48 0.94
C SER A 105 32.42 4.33 1.24
N ARG A 106 32.33 5.19 2.25
CA ARG A 106 33.54 5.76 2.85
C ARG A 106 34.27 4.60 3.51
N PRO A 107 35.51 4.28 3.10
CA PRO A 107 36.30 3.30 3.82
C PRO A 107 36.40 3.79 5.27
N THR A 108 35.88 2.99 6.20
CA THR A 108 35.92 3.31 7.63
C THR A 108 37.36 3.23 8.16
N PHE A 109 38.24 2.56 7.41
CA PHE A 109 39.64 2.42 7.75
C PHE A 109 40.47 3.47 6.99
N PRO A 110 41.33 4.23 7.70
CA PRO A 110 42.29 5.11 7.05
C PRO A 110 43.23 4.29 6.17
N GLU A 111 43.45 4.74 4.94
CA GLU A 111 44.55 4.27 4.10
C GLU A 111 45.79 5.13 4.35
N PRO A 112 46.97 4.55 4.64
CA PRO A 112 47.25 3.12 4.72
C PRO A 112 46.81 2.50 6.05
N LEU A 113 46.52 1.20 6.02
CA LEU A 113 46.18 0.39 7.19
C LEU A 113 47.23 0.64 8.30
N PRO A 114 46.83 1.00 9.53
CA PRO A 114 47.79 1.22 10.62
C PRO A 114 48.68 0.00 10.82
N HIS A 115 50.00 0.21 11.00
CA HIS A 115 51.01 -0.88 11.00
C HIS A 115 50.79 -1.96 12.06
N PHE A 116 49.95 -1.69 13.06
CA PHE A 116 49.62 -2.61 14.15
C PHE A 116 48.42 -3.54 13.83
N LEU A 117 47.73 -3.37 12.70
CA LEU A 117 46.66 -4.28 12.26
C LEU A 117 47.18 -5.19 11.14
N SER A 118 47.17 -6.50 11.38
CA SER A 118 47.60 -7.48 10.38
C SER A 118 46.60 -7.60 9.24
N ARG A 119 47.08 -7.61 8.00
CA ARG A 119 46.25 -7.74 6.78
C ARG A 119 45.53 -9.09 6.65
N ASN A 120 46.00 -10.12 7.38
CA ASN A 120 45.62 -11.53 7.19
C ASN A 120 45.14 -12.21 8.49
N SER A 121 44.46 -11.48 9.39
CA SER A 121 43.87 -12.14 10.57
C SER A 121 42.73 -13.06 10.13
N PRO A 122 42.80 -14.38 10.39
CA PRO A 122 41.69 -15.26 10.09
C PRO A 122 40.46 -14.84 10.88
N ILE A 123 39.33 -14.70 10.20
CA ILE A 123 38.05 -14.40 10.84
C ILE A 123 37.69 -15.61 11.73
N PRO A 124 37.33 -15.43 13.01
CA PRO A 124 36.87 -16.53 13.84
C PRO A 124 35.65 -17.20 13.19
N SER A 125 35.53 -18.52 13.32
CA SER A 125 34.39 -19.26 12.79
C SER A 125 33.08 -18.68 13.35
N ALA A 126 32.17 -18.30 12.45
CA ALA A 126 30.89 -17.75 12.84
C ALA A 126 30.10 -18.80 13.63
N ILE A 127 29.65 -18.43 14.83
CA ILE A 127 28.73 -19.27 15.61
C ILE A 127 27.34 -19.05 15.01
N PRO A 128 26.68 -20.09 14.46
CA PRO A 128 25.33 -19.95 13.94
C PRO A 128 24.39 -19.53 15.08
N ALA A 129 23.52 -18.55 14.80
CA ALA A 129 22.55 -18.08 15.77
C ALA A 129 21.58 -19.22 16.17
N ALA A 130 21.22 -19.29 17.44
CA ALA A 130 20.20 -20.23 17.92
C ALA A 130 18.85 -19.95 17.24
N ARG A 131 18.15 -21.02 16.84
CA ARG A 131 16.85 -20.93 16.18
C ARG A 131 15.78 -20.49 17.18
N GLU A 132 15.38 -19.22 17.12
CA GLU A 132 14.29 -18.66 17.92
C GLU A 132 12.93 -18.88 17.23
N PRO A 133 12.06 -19.77 17.74
CA PRO A 133 10.78 -20.07 17.10
C PRO A 133 9.78 -18.90 17.15
N SER A 134 9.91 -18.03 18.14
CA SER A 134 9.09 -16.82 18.31
C SER A 134 9.32 -15.81 17.18
N SER A 135 10.59 -15.61 16.78
CA SER A 135 10.97 -14.74 15.65
C SER A 135 10.44 -15.26 14.32
N ALA A 136 10.47 -16.58 14.11
CA ALA A 136 9.94 -17.20 12.89
C ALA A 136 8.43 -16.97 12.69
N ASN A 137 7.69 -16.83 13.80
CA ASN A 137 6.25 -16.59 13.83
C ASN A 137 5.84 -15.11 13.77
N ALA A 138 6.75 -14.17 14.09
CA ALA A 138 6.46 -12.74 14.11
C ALA A 138 6.13 -12.14 12.73
N GLY A 139 6.55 -12.79 11.65
CA GLY A 139 6.28 -12.39 10.26
C GLY A 139 5.07 -13.08 9.60
N ARG A 140 4.23 -13.78 10.37
CA ARG A 140 3.09 -14.52 9.83
C ARG A 140 2.00 -13.55 9.36
N PHE A 141 1.99 -13.23 8.06
CA PHE A 141 0.94 -12.41 7.47
C PHE A 141 -0.41 -13.15 7.56
N SER A 142 -1.41 -12.53 8.18
CA SER A 142 -2.79 -13.01 8.27
C SER A 142 -3.59 -12.83 6.96
N LEU A 143 -2.96 -12.24 5.94
CA LEU A 143 -3.54 -12.05 4.62
C LEU A 143 -3.42 -13.34 3.79
N SER A 144 -4.51 -13.68 3.11
CA SER A 144 -4.59 -14.87 2.27
C SER A 144 -3.55 -14.83 1.14
N LEU A 145 -2.56 -15.73 1.22
CA LEU A 145 -1.54 -15.98 0.19
C LEU A 145 -2.13 -16.41 -1.17
N LYS A 146 -3.44 -16.71 -1.26
CA LYS A 146 -4.13 -16.91 -2.55
C LYS A 146 -4.01 -15.70 -3.49
N GLY A 147 -4.02 -14.48 -2.96
CA GLY A 147 -3.88 -13.27 -3.78
C GLY A 147 -2.49 -13.13 -4.38
N MET A 148 -1.48 -13.55 -3.62
CA MET A 148 -0.07 -13.51 -4.00
C MET A 148 0.24 -14.45 -5.17
N ARG A 149 -0.28 -15.68 -5.17
CA ARG A 149 -0.13 -16.61 -6.33
C ARG A 149 -0.68 -16.00 -7.62
N ARG A 150 -1.85 -15.35 -7.54
CA ARG A 150 -2.44 -14.66 -8.70
C ARG A 150 -1.55 -13.51 -9.17
N GLN A 151 -0.96 -12.75 -8.25
CA GLN A 151 -0.08 -11.64 -8.57
C GLN A 151 1.25 -12.10 -9.18
N LEU A 152 1.88 -13.13 -8.62
CA LEU A 152 3.12 -13.71 -9.13
C LEU A 152 2.94 -14.27 -10.54
N ARG A 153 1.86 -15.03 -10.79
CA ARG A 153 1.54 -15.52 -12.15
C ARG A 153 1.20 -14.40 -13.12
N SER A 154 0.59 -13.31 -12.64
CA SER A 154 0.34 -12.13 -13.45
C SER A 154 1.61 -11.33 -13.79
N SER A 155 2.76 -11.64 -13.16
CA SER A 155 4.00 -10.88 -13.35
C SER A 155 4.79 -11.30 -14.60
N GLY A 156 4.34 -12.35 -15.31
CA GLY A 156 4.90 -12.76 -16.60
C GLY A 156 5.16 -14.27 -16.72
N PRO A 157 5.44 -14.77 -17.94
CA PRO A 157 5.55 -16.20 -18.22
C PRO A 157 6.76 -16.85 -17.52
N ARG A 158 7.89 -16.14 -17.41
CA ARG A 158 9.08 -16.63 -16.69
C ARG A 158 8.80 -16.83 -15.21
N THR A 159 8.10 -15.87 -14.59
CA THR A 159 7.70 -15.96 -13.18
C THR A 159 6.68 -17.07 -12.95
N GLU A 160 5.72 -17.24 -13.87
CA GLU A 160 4.76 -18.34 -13.78
C GLU A 160 5.44 -19.72 -13.83
N LEU A 161 6.42 -19.89 -14.72
CA LEU A 161 7.22 -21.10 -14.81
C LEU A 161 8.01 -21.34 -13.53
N LEU A 162 8.71 -20.32 -13.02
CA LEU A 162 9.46 -20.42 -11.77
C LEU A 162 8.57 -20.82 -10.58
N VAL A 163 7.37 -20.22 -10.47
CA VAL A 163 6.39 -20.59 -9.44
C VAL A 163 5.97 -22.05 -9.58
N LYS A 164 5.74 -22.55 -10.81
CA LYS A 164 5.35 -23.94 -11.05
C LYS A 164 6.47 -24.91 -10.66
N GLU A 165 7.71 -24.61 -11.01
CA GLU A 165 8.88 -25.45 -10.68
C GLU A 165 9.08 -25.53 -9.17
N VAL A 166 9.10 -24.38 -8.50
CA VAL A 166 9.25 -24.30 -7.04
C VAL A 166 8.10 -24.99 -6.30
N GLU A 167 6.84 -24.75 -6.71
CA GLU A 167 5.68 -25.40 -6.09
C GLU A 167 5.68 -26.92 -6.32
N GLY A 168 6.07 -27.37 -7.52
CA GLY A 168 6.20 -28.79 -7.82
C GLY A 168 7.18 -29.47 -6.87
N GLU A 169 8.37 -28.88 -6.71
CA GLU A 169 9.40 -29.45 -5.85
C GLU A 169 8.97 -29.52 -4.37
N ILE A 170 8.31 -28.48 -3.86
CA ILE A 170 7.80 -28.46 -2.49
C ILE A 170 6.71 -29.52 -2.31
N LEU A 171 5.81 -29.67 -3.28
CA LEU A 171 4.74 -30.66 -3.21
C LEU A 171 5.28 -32.09 -3.30
N ASP A 172 6.25 -32.34 -4.17
CA ASP A 172 6.91 -33.64 -4.31
C ASP A 172 7.68 -33.99 -3.04
N TRP A 173 8.36 -33.02 -2.43
CA TRP A 173 9.01 -33.18 -1.13
C TRP A 173 8.03 -33.52 -0.02
N LEU A 174 6.90 -32.80 0.08
CA LEU A 174 5.86 -33.06 1.07
C LEU A 174 5.18 -34.42 0.85
N ALA A 175 4.97 -34.82 -0.40
CA ALA A 175 4.38 -36.12 -0.75
C ALA A 175 5.33 -37.28 -0.44
N ALA A 176 6.63 -37.09 -0.64
CA ALA A 176 7.67 -38.07 -0.33
C ALA A 176 8.01 -38.15 1.17
N GLY A 177 7.47 -37.25 1.99
CA GLY A 177 7.79 -37.10 3.43
C GLY A 177 7.67 -38.41 4.21
N GLY A 178 8.81 -39.04 4.49
CA GLY A 178 8.94 -40.24 5.31
C GLY A 178 9.35 -39.95 6.76
N VAL A 179 9.36 -40.98 7.61
CA VAL A 179 9.83 -40.89 9.00
C VAL A 179 11.35 -40.90 9.03
N MET A 180 11.98 -39.84 9.55
CA MET A 180 13.42 -39.76 9.74
C MET A 180 13.80 -40.26 11.14
N LEU A 181 14.62 -41.32 11.22
CA LEU A 181 15.00 -41.95 12.49
C LEU A 181 16.07 -41.17 13.27
N ALA A 182 16.83 -40.28 12.61
CA ALA A 182 17.90 -39.49 13.21
C ALA A 182 17.91 -38.06 12.66
N PRO A 183 17.07 -37.15 13.18
CA PRO A 183 16.89 -35.80 12.65
C PRO A 183 18.13 -34.89 12.79
N ASP A 184 19.03 -35.22 13.73
CA ASP A 184 20.23 -34.43 14.02
C ASP A 184 21.49 -34.94 13.29
N ALA A 185 21.38 -36.00 12.49
CA ALA A 185 22.49 -36.43 11.65
C ALA A 185 22.77 -35.35 10.60
N SER A 186 24.03 -34.90 10.52
CA SER A 186 24.45 -33.88 9.56
C SER A 186 24.09 -34.31 8.14
N ALA A 187 23.13 -33.62 7.53
CA ALA A 187 22.81 -33.83 6.11
C ALA A 187 24.05 -33.48 5.28
N THR A 188 24.42 -34.38 4.36
CA THR A 188 25.50 -34.13 3.42
C THR A 188 25.06 -32.99 2.49
N PHE A 189 25.81 -31.90 2.48
CA PHE A 189 25.57 -30.78 1.56
C PHE A 189 26.33 -31.06 0.26
N ASP A 190 25.60 -31.31 -0.82
CA ASP A 190 26.21 -31.44 -2.14
C ASP A 190 26.32 -30.05 -2.77
N SER A 191 27.54 -29.54 -2.88
CA SER A 191 27.85 -28.27 -3.57
C SER A 191 28.44 -28.55 -4.96
N PRO A 192 27.95 -27.93 -6.05
CA PRO A 192 27.09 -26.73 -6.09
C PRO A 192 25.58 -26.99 -5.93
N GLY A 193 25.15 -28.25 -5.93
CA GLY A 193 23.76 -28.68 -5.82
C GLY A 193 23.18 -29.22 -7.13
N THR A 194 21.96 -29.75 -7.08
CA THR A 194 21.22 -30.26 -8.25
C THR A 194 20.26 -29.18 -8.76
N PRO A 195 20.25 -28.83 -10.05
CA PRO A 195 19.38 -27.76 -10.54
C PRO A 195 17.89 -28.13 -10.44
N ILE A 196 17.09 -27.16 -10.00
CA ILE A 196 15.65 -27.29 -9.87
C ILE A 196 14.99 -26.72 -11.13
N GLY A 197 14.23 -27.57 -11.81
CA GLY A 197 13.53 -27.20 -13.02
C GLY A 197 14.45 -26.88 -14.19
N SER A 198 14.04 -25.92 -15.03
CA SER A 198 14.67 -25.59 -16.31
C SER A 198 15.42 -24.27 -16.32
N THR A 199 15.31 -23.48 -15.23
CA THR A 199 15.81 -22.11 -15.19
C THR A 199 17.24 -21.99 -14.65
N ASP A 200 17.83 -23.06 -14.09
CA ASP A 200 19.16 -23.12 -13.43
C ASP A 200 19.41 -22.04 -12.35
N ALA A 201 18.37 -21.29 -11.99
CA ALA A 201 18.42 -20.18 -11.05
C ALA A 201 18.36 -20.63 -9.58
N ILE A 202 18.01 -21.90 -9.35
CA ILE A 202 17.86 -22.51 -8.04
C ILE A 202 18.51 -23.88 -8.09
N LEU A 203 19.43 -24.14 -7.16
CA LEU A 203 20.12 -25.41 -6.99
C LEU A 203 19.74 -25.99 -5.62
N GLU A 204 19.31 -27.25 -5.59
CA GLU A 204 19.10 -27.98 -4.36
C GLU A 204 20.42 -28.45 -3.77
N VAL A 205 20.70 -28.04 -2.53
CA VAL A 205 21.94 -28.37 -1.81
C VAL A 205 21.73 -29.56 -0.87
N SER A 206 20.56 -29.64 -0.23
CA SER A 206 20.18 -30.82 0.56
C SER A 206 18.67 -30.92 0.75
N ARG A 207 18.19 -32.17 0.86
CA ARG A 207 16.78 -32.51 1.11
C ARG A 207 16.70 -33.51 2.24
N THR A 208 15.87 -33.22 3.21
CA THR A 208 15.52 -34.10 4.32
C THR A 208 14.00 -34.05 4.54
N PRO A 209 13.35 -35.05 5.14
CA PRO A 209 11.90 -34.98 5.41
C PRO A 209 11.45 -33.78 6.26
N LEU A 210 12.37 -33.11 6.96
CA LEU A 210 12.09 -31.98 7.84
C LEU A 210 12.52 -30.63 7.26
N GLN A 211 13.46 -30.62 6.32
CA GLN A 211 14.11 -29.41 5.83
C GLN A 211 14.53 -29.56 4.38
N LEU A 212 14.42 -28.46 3.65
CA LEU A 212 14.77 -28.34 2.26
C LEU A 212 15.70 -27.14 2.11
N PHE A 213 16.91 -27.36 1.59
CA PHE A 213 17.94 -26.33 1.46
C PHE A 213 18.26 -26.08 -0.01
N TRP A 214 18.05 -24.83 -0.42
CA TRP A 214 18.30 -24.37 -1.77
C TRP A 214 19.34 -23.25 -1.79
N ASN A 215 20.24 -23.30 -2.76
CA ASN A 215 21.12 -22.24 -3.17
C ASN A 215 20.45 -21.51 -4.33
N ILE A 216 20.28 -20.20 -4.20
CA ILE A 216 19.60 -19.38 -5.19
C ILE A 216 20.59 -18.32 -5.66
N GLU A 217 20.72 -18.18 -6.97
CA GLU A 217 21.57 -17.16 -7.57
C GLU A 217 21.12 -15.76 -7.09
N ASP A 218 22.04 -14.79 -6.99
CA ASP A 218 21.90 -13.45 -6.38
C ASP A 218 20.82 -12.55 -7.04
N ASN A 219 19.57 -13.01 -6.99
CA ASN A 219 18.40 -12.42 -7.58
C ASN A 219 17.33 -12.31 -6.50
N ALA A 220 17.18 -11.09 -5.98
CA ALA A 220 16.23 -10.76 -4.93
C ALA A 220 14.78 -11.15 -5.29
N PHE A 221 14.43 -11.13 -6.58
CA PHE A 221 13.09 -11.53 -7.03
C PHE A 221 12.89 -13.05 -6.97
N THR A 222 13.88 -13.85 -7.35
CA THR A 222 13.84 -15.32 -7.22
C THR A 222 13.70 -15.72 -5.75
N HIS A 223 14.47 -15.09 -4.85
CA HIS A 223 14.32 -15.25 -3.41
C HIS A 223 12.91 -14.93 -2.93
N TYR A 224 12.34 -13.83 -3.40
CA TYR A 224 10.98 -13.45 -3.04
C TYR A 224 9.96 -14.51 -3.50
N VAL A 225 10.06 -15.00 -4.73
CA VAL A 225 9.16 -16.05 -5.25
C VAL A 225 9.26 -17.34 -4.43
N VAL A 226 10.49 -17.81 -4.15
CA VAL A 226 10.72 -19.00 -3.33
C VAL A 226 10.12 -18.84 -1.95
N HIS A 227 10.40 -17.71 -1.28
CA HIS A 227 9.85 -17.41 0.05
C HIS A 227 8.33 -17.45 0.05
N CYS A 228 7.71 -16.83 -0.97
CA CYS A 228 6.26 -16.79 -1.14
C CYS A 228 5.65 -18.18 -1.32
N CYS A 229 6.29 -19.04 -2.12
CA CYS A 229 5.81 -20.41 -2.37
C CYS A 229 5.99 -21.30 -1.13
N ALA A 230 7.17 -21.27 -0.50
CA ALA A 230 7.43 -22.01 0.73
C ALA A 230 6.42 -21.67 1.83
N ARG A 231 6.15 -20.37 2.04
CA ARG A 231 5.16 -19.91 3.04
C ARG A 231 3.72 -20.32 2.75
N TYR A 232 3.38 -20.61 1.50
CA TYR A 232 2.03 -21.08 1.16
C TYR A 232 1.79 -22.52 1.60
N HIS A 233 2.86 -23.33 1.67
CA HIS A 233 2.82 -24.76 1.98
C HIS A 233 3.30 -25.09 3.42
N ASP A 234 3.62 -24.07 4.21
CA ASP A 234 3.99 -24.10 5.64
C ASP A 234 2.77 -24.39 6.54
#